data_AF-A0A924KN95-F1
#
_entry.id   AF-A0A924KN95-F1
#
_cell.length_a   1.000
_cell.length_b   1.000
_cell.length_c   1.000
_cell.angle_alpha   90.00
_cell.angle_beta   90.00
_cell.angle_gamma   90.00
#
_symmetry.space_group_name_H-M   'P 1'
#
loop_
_entity.id
_entity.type
_entity.pdbx_description
1 polymer ?
#
loop_
_entity_poly.entity_id
_entity_poly.type
_entity_poly.pdbx_seq_one_letter_code
_entity_poly.pdbx_strand_id
1 'polypeptide(L)' 'MQHAFEPLTPDLVLDALDSVGLRGDGRLTALSSYENRVYQVQLEDGSAVVAKFYRPERWSDAQIQEEHDF' A
#
# COMPACT_ATOMS: atom_id res chain seq x y z
N MET A 1 -21.07 3.77 -8.40
CA MET A 1 -19.87 2.98 -8.77
C MET A 1 -19.03 2.89 -7.52
N GLN A 2 -18.66 1.69 -7.08
CA GLN A 2 -17.72 1.55 -5.96
C GLN A 2 -16.34 2.05 -6.40
N HIS A 3 -15.64 2.75 -5.52
CA HIS A 3 -14.29 3.23 -5.82
C HIS A 3 -13.33 2.04 -5.74
N ALA A 4 -12.34 1.93 -6.65
CA ALA A 4 -11.45 0.76 -6.72
C ALA A 4 -10.61 0.51 -5.44
N PHE A 5 -10.54 1.51 -4.55
CA PHE A 5 -9.86 1.43 -3.24
C PHE A 5 -10.82 1.43 -2.05
N GLU A 6 -12.13 1.37 -2.29
CA GLU A 6 -13.14 1.25 -1.24
C GLU A 6 -12.93 0.04 -0.30
N PRO A 7 -12.46 -1.14 -0.76
CA PRO A 7 -12.15 -2.22 0.17
C PRO A 7 -10.84 -2.03 0.94
N LEU A 8 -9.99 -1.07 0.57
CA LEU A 8 -8.67 -0.85 1.18
C LEU A 8 -8.77 -0.03 2.47
N THR A 9 -9.39 -0.65 3.48
CA THR A 9 -9.52 -0.10 4.83
C THR A 9 -8.17 -0.04 5.55
N PRO A 10 -8.04 0.80 6.60
CA PRO A 10 -6.85 0.80 7.47
C PRO A 10 -6.45 -0.59 7.96
N ASP A 11 -7.42 -1.39 8.40
CA ASP A 11 -7.17 -2.75 8.90
C ASP A 11 -6.60 -3.64 7.79
N LEU A 12 -7.17 -3.59 6.57
CA LEU A 12 -6.65 -4.37 5.44
C LEU A 12 -5.24 -3.95 5.04
N VAL A 13 -4.89 -2.66 5.17
CA VAL A 13 -3.52 -2.17 4.95
C VAL A 13 -2.55 -2.76 5.97
N LEU A 14 -2.94 -2.78 7.26
CA LEU A 14 -2.11 -3.36 8.32
C LEU A 14 -1.95 -4.88 8.14
N ASP A 15 -3.04 -5.59 7.83
CA ASP A 15 -3.01 -7.03 7.54
C ASP A 15 -2.10 -7.36 6.34
N ALA A 16 -2.16 -6.55 5.28
CA ALA A 16 -1.30 -6.71 4.11
C ALA A 16 0.18 -6.53 4.47
N LEU A 17 0.51 -5.57 5.33
CA LEU A 17 1.88 -5.35 5.79
C LEU A 17 2.38 -6.50 6.67
N ASP A 18 1.56 -6.98 7.62
CA ASP A 18 1.93 -8.12 8.47
C ASP A 18 2.14 -9.40 7.64
N SER A 19 1.37 -9.58 6.57
CA SER A 19 1.53 -10.73 5.65
C SER A 19 2.90 -10.81 4.97
N VAL A 20 3.63 -9.69 4.88
CA VAL A 20 5.00 -9.61 4.36
C VAL A 20 6.04 -9.35 5.45
N GLY A 21 5.67 -9.49 6.72
CA GLY A 21 6.56 -9.35 7.88
C GLY A 21 6.83 -7.91 8.32
N LEU A 22 6.05 -6.93 7.84
CA LEU A 22 6.15 -5.52 8.23
C LEU A 22 5.07 -5.19 9.25
N ARG A 23 5.41 -5.16 10.54
CA ARG A 23 4.44 -4.85 11.59
C ARG A 23 4.23 -3.36 11.78
N GLY A 24 3.07 -2.87 11.35
CA GLY A 24 2.66 -1.49 11.55
C GLY A 24 2.20 -1.21 12.99
N ASP A 25 2.48 -0.01 13.50
CA ASP A 25 2.06 0.42 14.84
C ASP A 25 0.66 1.05 14.90
N GLY A 26 -0.06 1.03 13.76
CA GLY A 26 -1.40 1.61 13.58
C GLY A 26 -1.40 3.05 13.03
N ARG A 27 -0.25 3.74 12.96
CA ARG A 27 -0.18 5.08 12.35
C ARG A 27 -0.04 4.99 10.83
N LEU A 28 -1.13 5.29 10.13
CA LEU A 28 -1.21 5.35 8.67
C LEU A 28 -1.44 6.80 8.20
N THR A 29 -0.55 7.31 7.36
CA THR A 29 -0.70 8.62 6.71
C THR A 29 -0.93 8.41 5.22
N ALA A 30 -2.12 8.73 4.72
CA ALA A 30 -2.40 8.70 3.29
C ALA A 30 -1.60 9.80 2.57
N LEU A 31 -0.86 9.41 1.53
CA LEU A 31 -0.09 10.34 0.70
C LEU A 31 -0.85 10.68 -0.59
N SER A 32 -0.62 11.87 -1.12
CA SER A 32 -1.21 12.31 -2.38
C SER A 32 -0.70 11.47 -3.55
N SER A 33 -1.59 10.71 -4.18
CA SER A 33 -1.32 9.95 -5.40
C SER A 33 -2.58 9.92 -6.28
N TYR A 34 -2.38 10.09 -7.59
CA TYR A 34 -3.49 10.16 -8.55
C TYR A 34 -3.95 8.78 -9.04
N GLU A 35 -3.03 7.82 -9.13
CA GLU A 35 -3.30 6.52 -9.75
C GLU A 35 -3.44 5.39 -8.73
N ASN A 36 -2.57 5.38 -7.73
CA ASN A 36 -2.43 4.33 -6.73
C ASN A 36 -2.84 4.84 -5.36
N ARG A 37 -3.12 3.93 -4.42
CA ARG A 37 -3.30 4.32 -3.02
C ARG A 37 -1.98 4.16 -2.29
N VAL A 38 -1.47 5.26 -1.75
CA VAL A 38 -0.15 5.28 -1.10
C VAL A 38 -0.32 5.67 0.36
N TYR A 39 0.33 4.94 1.25
CA TYR A 39 0.39 5.22 2.67
C TYR A 39 1.84 5.28 3.13
N GLN A 40 2.17 6.25 3.97
CA GLN A 40 3.32 6.14 4.87
C GLN A 40 2.86 5.45 6.15
N VAL A 41 3.58 4.40 6.56
CA VAL A 41 3.23 3.57 7.71
C VAL A 41 4.38 3.56 8.70
N GLN A 42 4.09 3.82 9.96
CA GLN A 42 5.05 3.68 11.04
C GLN A 42 5.05 2.23 11.52
N LEU A 43 6.23 1.67 11.73
CA LEU A 43 6.42 0.29 12.18
C LEU A 43 6.70 0.23 13.69
N GLU A 44 6.47 -0.94 14.29
CA GLU A 44 6.69 -1.17 15.71
C GLU A 44 8.16 -0.99 16.14
N ASP A 45 9.11 -1.16 15.21
CA ASP A 45 10.54 -0.96 15.45
C ASP A 45 10.96 0.53 15.40
N GLY A 46 10.00 1.43 15.16
CA GLY A 46 10.22 2.87 15.06
C GLY A 46 10.66 3.36 13.68
N SER A 47 10.83 2.47 12.70
CA SER A 47 11.06 2.84 11.31
C SER A 47 9.75 3.17 10.58
N ALA A 48 9.85 3.62 9.32
CA ALA A 48 8.70 3.92 8.48
C ALA A 48 8.89 3.36 7.07
N VAL A 49 7.79 2.89 6.48
CA VAL A 49 7.75 2.40 5.09
C VAL A 49 6.69 3.15 4.30
N VAL A 50 6.85 3.15 2.97
CA VAL A 50 5.84 3.64 2.03
C VAL A 50 5.20 2.42 1.35
N ALA A 51 3.93 2.20 1.64
CA ALA A 51 3.13 1.14 1.02
C ALA A 51 2.36 1.69 -0.17
N LYS A 52 2.56 1.10 -1.35
CA LYS A 52 1.89 1.46 -2.60
C LYS A 52 0.97 0.33 -3.04
N PHE A 53 -0.32 0.60 -3.07
CA PHE A 53 -1.35 -0.33 -3.51
C PHE A 53 -1.77 0.01 -4.93
N TYR A 54 -1.43 -0.88 -5.87
CA TYR A 54 -1.79 -0.75 -7.27
C TYR A 54 -3.30 -0.89 -7.47
N ARG A 55 -3.86 -0.10 -8.38
CA ARG A 55 -5.27 -0.22 -8.75
C ARG A 55 -5.52 -1.61 -9.36
N PRO A 56 -6.52 -2.37 -8.87
CA PRO A 56 -6.87 -3.67 -9.44
C PRO A 56 -7.12 -3.59 -10.94
N GLU A 57 -6.68 -4.61 -11.68
CA GLU A 57 -6.88 -4.79 -13.12
C GLU A 57 -6.30 -3.67 -14.01
N ARG A 58 -5.52 -2.75 -13.45
CA ARG A 58 -4.91 -1.63 -14.19
C ARG A 58 -3.56 -1.98 -14.78
N TRP A 59 -2.79 -2.80 -14.08
CA TRP A 59 -1.41 -3.15 -14.42
C TRP A 59 -1.24 -4.67 -14.37
N SER A 60 -0.47 -5.20 -15.31
CA SER A 60 0.01 -6.59 -15.23
C SER A 60 1.24 -6.68 -14.31
N ASP A 61 1.51 -7.86 -13.77
CA ASP A 61 2.69 -8.12 -12.95
C ASP A 61 3.99 -7.75 -13.68
N ALA A 62 4.04 -7.94 -15.00
CA ALA A 62 5.19 -7.56 -15.82
C ALA A 62 5.41 -6.04 -15.88
N GLN A 63 4.34 -5.25 -15.95
CA GLN A 63 4.42 -3.78 -15.93
C GLN A 63 4.78 -3.26 -14.54
N ILE A 64 4.28 -3.90 -13.49
CA ILE A 64 4.68 -3.57 -12.11
C ILE A 64 6.16 -3.87 -11.92
N GLN A 65 6.63 -5.04 -12.38
CA GLN A 65 8.04 -5.41 -12.29
C GLN A 65 8.92 -4.45 -13.09
N GLU A 66 8.50 -4.06 -14.30
CA GLU A 66 9.20 -3.05 -15.10
C GLU A 66 9.38 -1.75 -14.32
N GLU A 67 8.35 -1.24 -13.64
CA GLU A 67 8.47 -0.05 -12.77
C GLU A 67 9.47 -0.26 -11.62
N HIS A 68 9.51 -1.45 -11.02
CA HIS A 68 10.42 -1.78 -9.92
C HIS A 68 11.89 -1.93 -10.36
N ASP A 69 12.13 -2.22 -11.64
CA ASP A 69 13.46 -2.42 -12.19
C ASP A 69 14.15 -1.08 -12.58
N PHE A 70 13.41 0.04 -12.63
CA PHE A 70 13.90 1.39 -12.95
C PHE A 70 14.16 2.26 -11.69
#